data_AF-A0A7Y3CFT4-F1
#
_entry.id   AF-A0A7Y3CFT4-F1
#
_cell.length_a   1.000
_cell.length_b   1.000
_cell.length_c   1.000
_cell.angle_alpha   90.00
_cell.angle_beta   90.00
_cell.angle_gamma   90.00
#
_symmetry.space_group_name_H-M   'P 1'
#
loop_
_entity.id
_entity.type
_entity.pdbx_description
1 polymer ?
#
loop_
_entity_poly.entity_id
_entity_poly.type
_entity_poly.pdbx_seq_one_letter_code
_entity_poly.pdbx_strand_id
1 'polypeptide(L)'
;MKTLSIIKKLAYASPAFALAVVGIPVYVYIPKFYTDVVGVHISALGIILLIVRLFDAITDPAIGMISDRLKTPFGRRRPLIAAGAFFTAAAIFMLFNPPNLGPDAATLWFMVLVFLLFLFWTVVIVPYEALGPELTFDYDERTTLFSIRDGALIAGTLAAAASPAAVKAIFNIPETASGERKTFFILSIIYAPLIIAAAAWCVSSFRELTFKPRA
;
A
#
# COMPACT_ATOMS: atom_id res chain seq x y z
N MET A 1 -8.46 -21.78 25.38
CA MET A 1 -7.62 -20.98 24.45
C MET A 1 -8.40 -19.75 24.03
N LYS A 2 -7.80 -18.55 23.95
CA LYS A 2 -8.56 -17.32 23.65
C LYS A 2 -8.66 -17.13 22.14
N THR A 3 -9.85 -17.38 21.60
CA THR A 3 -10.23 -17.01 20.23
C THR A 3 -10.08 -15.49 20.04
N LEU A 4 -9.53 -15.04 18.92
CA LEU A 4 -9.50 -13.62 18.58
C LEU A 4 -10.93 -13.18 18.24
N SER A 5 -11.36 -12.07 18.85
CA SER A 5 -12.61 -11.43 18.47
C SER A 5 -12.62 -11.08 16.98
N ILE A 6 -13.78 -11.17 16.35
CA ILE A 6 -13.98 -10.80 14.94
C ILE A 6 -13.45 -9.39 14.63
N ILE A 7 -13.57 -8.45 15.58
CA ILE A 7 -13.07 -7.08 15.44
C ILE A 7 -11.55 -7.06 15.25
N LYS A 8 -10.82 -7.92 15.97
CA LYS A 8 -9.37 -8.03 15.80
C LYS A 8 -9.01 -8.65 14.45
N LYS A 9 -9.75 -9.67 14.01
CA LYS A 9 -9.54 -10.26 12.68
C LYS A 9 -9.76 -9.23 11.56
N LEU A 10 -10.80 -8.41 11.67
CA LEU A 10 -11.07 -7.30 10.75
C LEU A 10 -9.99 -6.21 10.82
N ALA A 11 -9.52 -5.85 12.01
CA ALA A 11 -8.42 -4.91 12.17
C ALA A 11 -7.14 -5.41 11.49
N TYR A 12 -6.84 -6.72 11.60
CA TYR A 12 -5.73 -7.34 10.87
C TYR A 12 -5.95 -7.34 9.36
N ALA A 13 -7.18 -7.56 8.87
CA ALA A 13 -7.48 -7.57 7.45
C ALA A 13 -7.52 -6.16 6.81
N SER A 14 -7.68 -5.11 7.61
CA SER A 14 -7.86 -3.75 7.09
C SER A 14 -6.70 -3.22 6.23
N PRO A 15 -5.40 -3.43 6.55
CA PRO A 15 -4.31 -2.98 5.67
C PRO A 15 -4.26 -3.75 4.36
N ALA A 16 -4.61 -5.05 4.35
CA ALA A 16 -4.70 -5.83 3.12
C ALA A 16 -5.74 -5.26 2.15
N PHE A 17 -6.91 -4.87 2.66
CA PHE A 17 -7.91 -4.16 1.86
C PHE A 17 -7.36 -2.82 1.34
N ALA A 18 -6.85 -1.97 2.23
CA ALA A 18 -6.41 -0.62 1.88
C ALA A 18 -5.28 -0.62 0.84
N LEU A 19 -4.28 -1.49 0.99
CA LEU A 19 -3.20 -1.65 0.02
C LEU A 19 -3.74 -2.24 -1.30
N ALA A 20 -4.62 -3.25 -1.26
CA ALA A 20 -5.19 -3.84 -2.47
C ALA A 20 -5.99 -2.82 -3.30
N VAL A 21 -6.78 -1.95 -2.65
CA VAL A 21 -7.56 -0.88 -3.32
C VAL A 21 -6.67 0.05 -4.15
N VAL A 22 -5.41 0.23 -3.77
CA VAL A 22 -4.48 1.15 -4.45
C VAL A 22 -3.59 0.41 -5.47
N GLY A 23 -3.47 -0.91 -5.38
CA GLY A 23 -2.60 -1.72 -6.22
C GLY A 23 -2.83 -1.52 -7.72
N ILE A 24 -4.05 -1.79 -8.21
CA ILE A 24 -4.37 -1.65 -9.65
C ILE A 24 -4.21 -0.19 -10.14
N PRO A 25 -4.72 0.84 -9.43
CA PRO A 25 -4.42 2.24 -9.72
C PRO A 25 -2.95 2.54 -9.93
N VAL A 26 -2.08 2.07 -9.04
CA VAL A 26 -0.64 2.32 -9.13
C VAL A 26 0.01 1.54 -10.27
N TYR A 27 -0.36 0.29 -10.50
CA TYR A 27 0.32 -0.57 -11.48
C TYR A 27 -0.17 -0.39 -12.92
N VAL A 28 -1.42 0.01 -13.12
CA VAL A 28 -2.04 0.03 -14.45
C VAL A 28 -2.43 1.44 -14.85
N TYR A 29 -3.22 2.11 -14.00
CA TYR A 29 -3.84 3.38 -14.37
C TYR A 29 -2.85 4.55 -14.32
N ILE A 30 -1.97 4.60 -13.32
CA ILE A 30 -0.97 5.66 -13.16
C ILE A 30 0.06 5.65 -14.30
N PRO A 31 0.71 4.54 -14.68
CA PRO A 31 1.62 4.53 -15.82
C PRO A 31 0.95 5.02 -17.11
N LYS A 32 -0.29 4.58 -17.37
CA LYS A 32 -1.09 5.05 -18.50
C LYS A 32 -1.38 6.55 -18.44
N PHE A 33 -1.69 7.07 -17.26
CA PHE A 33 -1.89 8.51 -17.07
C PHE A 33 -0.62 9.31 -17.36
N TYR A 34 0.55 8.82 -16.93
CA TYR A 34 1.83 9.47 -17.22
C TYR A 34 2.19 9.43 -18.71
N THR A 35 1.85 8.37 -19.45
CA THR A 35 2.04 8.35 -20.92
C THR A 35 1.05 9.26 -21.63
N ASP A 36 -0.25 9.07 -21.38
CA ASP A 36 -1.31 9.61 -22.26
C ASP A 36 -1.63 11.07 -21.94
N VAL A 37 -1.41 11.49 -20.69
CA VAL A 37 -1.80 12.83 -20.21
C VAL A 37 -0.60 13.69 -19.83
N VAL A 38 0.40 13.12 -19.16
CA VAL A 38 1.60 13.86 -18.74
C VAL A 38 2.65 13.92 -19.85
N GLY A 39 2.65 12.95 -20.78
CA GLY A 39 3.54 12.93 -21.94
C GLY A 39 4.90 12.28 -21.69
N VAL A 40 5.00 11.40 -20.67
CA VAL A 40 6.21 10.60 -20.43
C VAL A 40 6.33 9.51 -21.49
N HIS A 41 7.54 9.30 -22.01
CA HIS A 41 7.80 8.25 -22.97
C HIS A 41 7.53 6.85 -22.39
N ILE A 42 6.76 6.04 -23.11
CA ILE A 42 6.37 4.68 -22.69
C ILE A 42 7.57 3.75 -22.45
N SER A 43 8.64 3.91 -23.24
CA SER A 43 9.88 3.13 -23.07
C SER A 43 10.58 3.44 -21.76
N ALA A 44 10.67 4.72 -21.37
CA ALA A 44 11.23 5.13 -20.09
C ALA A 44 10.39 4.59 -18.93
N LEU A 45 9.06 4.68 -19.03
CA LEU A 45 8.15 4.10 -18.03
C LEU A 45 8.35 2.59 -17.84
N GLY A 46 8.43 1.85 -18.94
CA GLY A 46 8.68 0.40 -18.89
C GLY A 46 10.01 0.06 -18.22
N ILE A 47 11.08 0.78 -18.54
CA ILE A 47 12.41 0.59 -17.93
C ILE A 47 12.36 0.93 -16.43
N ILE A 48 11.76 2.06 -16.05
CA ILE A 48 11.64 2.47 -14.65
C ILE A 48 10.90 1.39 -13.86
N LEU A 49 9.74 0.93 -14.35
CA LEU A 49 8.95 -0.10 -13.67
C LEU A 49 9.71 -1.43 -13.56
N LEU A 50 10.51 -1.80 -14.56
CA LEU A 50 11.38 -2.98 -14.49
C LEU A 50 12.44 -2.84 -13.41
N ILE A 51 13.13 -1.69 -13.34
CA ILE A 51 14.17 -1.46 -12.34
C ILE A 51 13.56 -1.43 -10.93
N VAL A 52 12.37 -0.85 -10.76
CA VAL A 52 11.63 -0.91 -9.50
C VAL A 52 11.42 -2.35 -9.04
N ARG A 53 11.12 -3.30 -9.94
CA ARG A 53 10.99 -4.72 -9.55
C ARG A 53 12.28 -5.35 -9.09
N LEU A 54 13.39 -5.01 -9.75
CA LEU A 54 14.71 -5.47 -9.31
C LEU A 54 15.08 -4.87 -7.95
N PHE A 55 14.67 -3.63 -7.71
CA PHE A 55 14.82 -2.97 -6.43
C PHE A 55 13.98 -3.65 -5.34
N ASP A 56 12.71 -3.98 -5.61
CA ASP A 56 11.82 -4.71 -4.69
C ASP A 56 12.41 -6.06 -4.26
N ALA A 57 13.04 -6.78 -5.21
CA ALA A 57 13.71 -8.05 -4.93
C ALA A 57 14.83 -7.95 -3.88
N ILE A 58 15.41 -6.75 -3.70
CA ILE A 58 16.46 -6.47 -2.72
C ILE A 58 15.86 -5.88 -1.44
N THR A 59 14.92 -4.94 -1.56
CA THR A 59 14.35 -4.23 -0.41
C THR A 59 13.46 -5.14 0.43
N ASP A 60 12.73 -6.08 -0.16
CA ASP A 60 11.84 -6.98 0.57
C ASP A 60 12.59 -7.82 1.63
N PRO A 61 13.67 -8.57 1.30
CA PRO A 61 14.50 -9.24 2.30
C PRO A 61 15.19 -8.28 3.28
N ALA A 62 15.65 -7.12 2.81
CA ALA A 62 16.34 -6.15 3.65
C ALA A 62 15.43 -5.59 4.75
N ILE A 63 14.21 -5.19 4.39
CA ILE A 63 13.18 -4.75 5.33
C ILE A 63 12.73 -5.90 6.23
N GLY A 64 12.66 -7.13 5.72
CA GLY A 64 12.40 -8.32 6.54
C GLY A 64 13.42 -8.46 7.69
N MET A 65 14.72 -8.37 7.37
CA MET A 65 15.79 -8.43 8.37
C MET A 65 15.75 -7.25 9.35
N ILE A 66 15.45 -6.03 8.88
CA ILE A 66 15.31 -4.85 9.73
C ILE A 66 14.12 -5.03 10.67
N SER A 67 12.97 -5.44 10.13
CA SER A 67 11.76 -5.72 10.89
C SER A 67 12.04 -6.75 11.98
N ASP A 68 12.76 -7.83 11.71
CA ASP A 68 13.01 -8.86 12.73
C ASP A 68 13.98 -8.43 13.84
N ARG A 69 14.85 -7.44 13.60
CA ARG A 69 15.85 -6.94 14.56
C ARG A 69 15.40 -5.70 15.31
N LEU A 70 14.38 -5.00 14.84
CA LEU A 70 13.97 -3.71 15.41
C LEU A 70 13.44 -3.89 16.83
N LYS A 71 14.03 -3.15 17.79
CA LYS A 71 13.59 -3.13 19.19
C LYS A 71 13.15 -1.71 19.54
N THR A 72 11.84 -1.48 19.54
CA THR A 72 11.27 -0.20 19.99
C THR A 72 10.29 -0.42 21.14
N PRO A 73 10.02 0.60 21.97
CA PRO A 73 9.00 0.52 23.02
C PRO A 73 7.58 0.26 22.48
N PHE A 74 7.34 0.52 21.19
CA PHE A 74 6.03 0.29 20.56
C PHE A 74 5.89 -1.10 19.94
N GLY A 75 6.92 -1.95 20.04
CA GLY A 75 7.02 -3.24 19.36
C GLY A 75 8.03 -3.23 18.23
N ARG A 76 8.20 -4.38 17.61
CA ARG A 76 9.15 -4.66 16.54
C ARG A 76 8.62 -4.26 15.16
N ARG A 77 7.36 -4.58 14.86
CA ARG A 77 6.74 -4.42 13.53
C ARG A 77 5.88 -3.16 13.44
N ARG A 78 5.19 -2.85 14.53
CA ARG A 78 4.21 -1.74 14.62
C ARG A 78 4.72 -0.36 14.18
N PRO A 79 5.94 0.09 14.55
CA PRO A 79 6.47 1.38 14.10
C PRO A 79 6.67 1.44 12.60
N LEU A 80 7.15 0.34 11.99
CA LEU A 80 7.40 0.27 10.55
C LEU A 80 6.09 0.36 9.76
N ILE A 81 5.06 -0.39 10.19
CA ILE A 81 3.73 -0.34 9.55
C ILE A 81 3.16 1.08 9.62
N ALA A 82 3.23 1.73 10.79
CA ALA A 82 2.67 3.07 10.96
C ALA A 82 3.44 4.14 10.17
N ALA A 83 4.78 4.14 10.25
CA ALA A 83 5.63 5.09 9.52
C ALA A 83 5.55 4.86 8.00
N GLY A 84 5.66 3.61 7.57
CA GLY A 84 5.54 3.21 6.18
C GLY A 84 4.18 3.62 5.60
N ALA A 85 3.09 3.47 6.34
CA ALA A 85 1.75 3.85 5.87
C ALA A 85 1.63 5.36 5.63
N PHE A 86 2.20 6.16 6.54
CA PHE A 86 2.25 7.62 6.38
C PHE A 86 3.04 8.03 5.13
N PHE A 87 4.24 7.47 4.95
CA PHE A 87 5.07 7.81 3.79
C PHE A 87 4.53 7.25 2.47
N THR A 88 3.88 6.07 2.50
CA THR A 88 3.16 5.50 1.35
C THR A 88 2.01 6.42 0.92
N ALA A 89 1.22 6.91 1.88
CA ALA A 89 0.13 7.84 1.62
C ALA A 89 0.64 9.17 1.02
N ALA A 90 1.75 9.71 1.54
CA ALA A 90 2.38 10.91 0.99
C ALA A 90 2.92 10.68 -0.43
N ALA A 91 3.59 9.55 -0.68
CA ALA A 91 4.10 9.19 -2.00
C ALA A 91 2.96 9.01 -3.02
N ILE A 92 1.86 8.36 -2.65
CA ILE A 92 0.64 8.25 -3.49
C ILE A 92 0.12 9.65 -3.83
N PHE A 93 -0.03 10.52 -2.83
CA PHE A 93 -0.54 11.86 -3.05
C PHE A 93 0.31 12.65 -4.04
N MET A 94 1.64 12.60 -3.91
CA MET A 94 2.56 13.28 -4.83
C MET A 94 2.61 12.62 -6.22
N LEU A 95 2.56 11.29 -6.28
CA LEU A 95 2.60 10.54 -7.54
C LEU A 95 1.32 10.77 -8.37
N PHE A 96 0.17 10.87 -7.73
CA PHE A 96 -1.13 11.05 -8.39
C PHE A 96 -1.36 12.51 -8.81
N ASN A 97 -0.58 13.45 -8.25
CA ASN A 97 -0.70 14.88 -8.51
C ASN A 97 0.62 15.45 -9.04
N PRO A 98 1.08 15.03 -10.24
CA PRO A 98 2.30 15.58 -10.81
C PRO A 98 2.14 17.06 -11.11
N PRO A 99 3.14 17.90 -10.76
CA PRO A 99 3.16 19.29 -11.17
C PRO A 99 3.20 19.42 -12.70
N ASN A 100 2.84 20.58 -13.23
CA ASN A 100 2.93 20.87 -14.65
C ASN A 100 4.40 21.05 -15.06
N LEU A 101 5.06 19.93 -15.34
CA LEU A 101 6.46 19.84 -15.75
C LEU A 101 6.56 19.45 -17.23
N GLY A 102 7.70 19.74 -17.86
CA GLY A 102 8.02 19.16 -19.17
C GLY A 102 8.26 17.64 -19.08
N PRO A 103 8.25 16.91 -20.21
CA PRO A 103 8.32 15.45 -20.25
C PRO A 103 9.50 14.84 -19.48
N ASP A 104 10.70 15.43 -19.60
CA ASP A 104 11.90 14.91 -18.94
C ASP A 104 11.82 15.05 -17.41
N ALA A 105 11.37 16.21 -16.94
CA ALA A 105 11.19 16.47 -15.51
C ALA A 105 10.04 15.64 -14.93
N ALA A 106 8.97 15.40 -15.70
CA ALA A 106 7.90 14.48 -15.32
C ALA A 106 8.35 13.02 -15.24
N THR A 107 9.29 12.61 -16.12
CA THR A 107 9.90 11.27 -16.09
C THR A 107 10.71 11.08 -14.83
N LEU A 108 11.55 12.07 -14.46
CA LEU A 108 12.32 12.03 -13.23
C LEU A 108 11.42 12.07 -11.99
N TRP A 109 10.37 12.88 -12.02
CA TRP A 109 9.34 12.90 -10.97
C TRP A 109 8.72 11.51 -10.79
N PHE A 110 8.24 10.90 -11.88
CA PHE A 110 7.67 9.56 -11.83
C PHE A 110 8.66 8.56 -11.25
N MET A 111 9.90 8.56 -11.73
CA MET A 111 10.96 7.67 -11.25
C MET A 111 11.17 7.80 -9.74
N VAL A 112 11.40 9.01 -9.22
CA VAL A 112 11.66 9.17 -7.78
C VAL A 112 10.45 8.74 -6.96
N LEU A 113 9.25 9.16 -7.34
CA LEU A 113 8.05 8.93 -6.55
C LEU A 113 7.61 7.46 -6.60
N VAL A 114 7.78 6.76 -7.72
CA VAL A 114 7.45 5.33 -7.82
C VAL A 114 8.40 4.49 -6.98
N PHE A 115 9.71 4.80 -6.96
CA PHE A 115 10.68 4.12 -6.10
C PHE A 115 10.36 4.34 -4.62
N LEU A 116 10.07 5.58 -4.22
CA LEU A 116 9.68 5.91 -2.85
C LEU A 116 8.38 5.19 -2.47
N LEU A 117 7.39 5.18 -3.36
CA LEU A 117 6.14 4.48 -3.13
C LEU A 117 6.37 3.01 -2.83
N PHE A 118 7.13 2.29 -3.67
CA PHE A 118 7.37 0.87 -3.46
C PHE A 118 8.26 0.59 -2.25
N LEU A 119 9.28 1.42 -1.99
CA LEU A 119 10.07 1.31 -0.77
C LEU A 119 9.20 1.39 0.49
N PHE A 120 8.34 2.41 0.58
CA PHE A 120 7.46 2.58 1.75
C PHE A 120 6.35 1.54 1.80
N TRP A 121 5.85 1.09 0.64
CA TRP A 121 4.94 -0.03 0.55
C TRP A 121 5.56 -1.30 1.14
N THR A 122 6.80 -1.62 0.79
CA THR A 122 7.57 -2.73 1.36
C THR A 122 7.71 -2.60 2.88
N VAL A 123 8.01 -1.40 3.37
CA VAL A 123 8.08 -1.09 4.82
C VAL A 123 6.76 -1.35 5.55
N VAL A 124 5.62 -1.30 4.86
CA VAL A 124 4.31 -1.68 5.44
C VAL A 124 4.05 -3.17 5.29
N ILE A 125 4.09 -3.69 4.05
CA ILE A 125 3.59 -5.03 3.73
C ILE A 125 4.44 -6.12 4.37
N VAL A 126 5.78 -5.99 4.40
CA VAL A 126 6.67 -7.04 4.91
C VAL A 126 6.49 -7.24 6.42
N PRO A 127 6.54 -6.19 7.26
CA PRO A 127 6.26 -6.34 8.69
C PRO A 127 4.81 -6.77 8.97
N TYR A 128 3.86 -6.30 8.17
CA TYR A 128 2.43 -6.64 8.28
C TYR A 128 2.18 -8.14 8.04
N GLU A 129 2.68 -8.70 6.94
CA GLU A 129 2.48 -10.10 6.59
C GLU A 129 3.10 -11.03 7.64
N ALA A 130 4.28 -10.66 8.15
CA ALA A 130 4.95 -11.44 9.18
C ALA A 130 4.39 -11.20 10.60
N LEU A 131 3.50 -10.21 10.81
CA LEU A 131 2.73 -10.08 12.05
C LEU A 131 1.66 -11.19 12.16
N GLY A 132 1.04 -11.61 11.07
CA GLY A 132 -0.07 -12.57 11.06
C GLY A 132 0.20 -13.87 11.84
N PRO A 133 1.29 -14.59 11.56
CA PRO A 133 1.66 -15.81 12.28
C PRO A 133 1.91 -15.60 13.78
N GLU A 134 2.28 -14.39 14.21
CA GLU A 134 2.57 -14.05 15.61
C GLU A 134 1.29 -13.78 16.43
N LEU A 135 0.14 -13.60 15.77
CA LEU A 135 -1.12 -13.25 16.44
C LEU A 135 -1.81 -14.43 17.12
N THR A 136 -1.60 -15.67 16.63
CA THR A 136 -2.19 -16.88 17.21
C THR A 136 -1.35 -18.13 16.93
N PHE A 137 -1.23 -18.99 17.95
CA PHE A 137 -0.60 -20.31 17.84
C PHE A 137 -1.58 -21.42 17.42
N ASP A 138 -2.88 -21.12 17.42
CA ASP A 138 -3.93 -22.06 17.03
C ASP A 138 -4.10 -22.11 15.51
N TYR A 139 -4.13 -23.33 14.95
CA TYR A 139 -4.16 -23.56 13.50
C TYR A 139 -5.47 -23.10 12.84
N ASP A 140 -6.61 -23.44 13.45
CA ASP A 140 -7.93 -23.10 12.92
C ASP A 140 -8.19 -21.59 12.99
N GLU A 141 -7.74 -20.97 14.08
CA GLU A 141 -7.82 -19.52 14.27
C GLU A 141 -6.93 -18.77 13.28
N ARG A 142 -5.72 -19.27 13.01
CA ARG A 142 -4.81 -18.72 12.01
C ARG A 142 -5.39 -18.83 10.61
N THR A 143 -5.98 -19.98 10.29
CA THR A 143 -6.64 -20.21 9.00
C THR A 143 -7.76 -19.20 8.81
N THR A 144 -8.63 -19.06 9.80
CA THR A 144 -9.74 -18.07 9.76
C THR A 144 -9.24 -16.64 9.62
N LEU A 145 -8.15 -16.29 10.32
CA LEU A 145 -7.54 -14.96 10.24
C LEU A 145 -7.04 -14.65 8.82
N PHE A 146 -6.32 -15.57 8.19
CA PHE A 146 -5.85 -15.40 6.81
C PHE A 146 -6.99 -15.44 5.80
N SER A 147 -8.03 -16.25 6.01
CA SER A 147 -9.21 -16.24 5.12
C SER A 147 -9.91 -14.87 5.12
N ILE A 148 -10.04 -14.22 6.28
CA ILE A 148 -10.63 -12.87 6.36
C ILE A 148 -9.70 -11.84 5.70
N ARG A 149 -8.38 -11.95 5.92
CA ARG A 149 -7.38 -11.09 5.26
C ARG A 149 -7.48 -11.20 3.74
N ASP A 150 -7.47 -12.41 3.20
CA ASP A 150 -7.46 -12.65 1.76
C ASP A 150 -8.81 -12.30 1.12
N GLY A 151 -9.92 -12.52 1.82
CA GLY A 151 -11.22 -11.98 1.42
C GLY A 151 -11.20 -10.45 1.29
N ALA A 152 -10.57 -9.76 2.25
CA ALA A 152 -10.39 -8.32 2.22
C ALA A 152 -9.45 -7.86 1.09
N LEU A 153 -8.38 -8.62 0.81
CA LEU A 153 -7.49 -8.39 -0.34
C LEU A 153 -8.25 -8.47 -1.68
N ILE A 154 -9.07 -9.52 -1.87
CA ILE A 154 -9.88 -9.69 -3.08
C ILE A 154 -10.89 -8.55 -3.22
N ALA A 155 -11.63 -8.24 -2.14
CA ALA A 155 -12.58 -7.13 -2.14
C ALA A 155 -11.90 -5.79 -2.48
N GLY A 156 -10.71 -5.55 -1.92
CA GLY A 156 -9.92 -4.37 -2.21
C GLY A 156 -9.47 -4.32 -3.68
N THR A 157 -9.04 -5.45 -4.23
CA THR A 157 -8.61 -5.55 -5.64
C THR A 157 -9.78 -5.27 -6.61
N LEU A 158 -10.98 -5.77 -6.32
CA LEU A 158 -12.19 -5.45 -7.10
C LEU A 158 -12.52 -3.96 -7.03
N ALA A 159 -12.45 -3.37 -5.84
CA ALA A 159 -12.62 -1.93 -5.66
C ALA A 159 -11.53 -1.13 -6.40
N ALA A 160 -10.29 -1.62 -6.43
CA ALA A 160 -9.17 -1.01 -7.17
C ALA A 160 -9.42 -0.96 -8.67
N ALA A 161 -9.98 -2.04 -9.24
CA ALA A 161 -10.30 -2.10 -10.66
C ALA A 161 -11.42 -1.10 -11.03
N ALA A 162 -12.43 -0.99 -10.17
CA ALA A 162 -13.60 -0.14 -10.40
C ALA A 162 -13.38 1.34 -10.02
N SER A 163 -12.41 1.65 -9.17
CA SER A 163 -12.32 2.97 -8.52
C SER A 163 -12.18 4.15 -9.47
N PRO A 164 -11.39 4.14 -10.57
CA PRO A 164 -11.27 5.32 -11.41
C PRO A 164 -12.57 5.55 -12.20
N ALA A 165 -13.20 4.47 -12.66
CA ALA A 165 -14.49 4.53 -13.36
C ALA A 165 -15.61 4.99 -12.42
N ALA A 166 -15.64 4.49 -11.18
CA ALA A 166 -16.61 4.91 -10.17
C ALA A 166 -16.48 6.40 -9.85
N VAL A 167 -15.26 6.92 -9.65
CA VAL A 167 -15.04 8.36 -9.42
C VAL A 167 -15.49 9.18 -10.62
N LYS A 168 -15.17 8.77 -11.85
CA LYS A 168 -15.62 9.49 -13.05
C LYS A 168 -17.15 9.53 -13.17
N ALA A 169 -17.82 8.41 -12.91
CA ALA A 169 -19.27 8.32 -12.96
C ALA A 169 -19.96 9.17 -11.88
N ILE A 170 -19.49 9.09 -10.63
CA ILE A 170 -20.09 9.81 -9.49
C ILE A 170 -19.95 11.33 -9.65
N PHE A 171 -18.79 11.79 -10.13
CA PHE A 171 -18.49 13.21 -10.25
C PHE A 171 -18.72 13.78 -11.67
N ASN A 172 -19.32 13.00 -12.59
CA ASN A 172 -19.54 13.36 -13.99
C ASN A 172 -18.29 13.96 -14.67
N ILE A 173 -17.14 13.31 -14.46
CA ILE A 173 -15.85 13.80 -14.96
C ILE A 173 -15.70 13.40 -16.43
N PRO A 174 -15.44 14.35 -17.36
CA PRO A 174 -15.27 14.05 -18.77
C PRO A 174 -13.96 13.30 -19.03
N GLU A 175 -13.92 12.47 -20.08
CA GLU A 175 -12.73 11.74 -20.55
C GLU A 175 -11.75 12.67 -21.28
N THR A 176 -11.24 13.67 -20.57
CA THR A 176 -10.24 14.62 -21.05
C THR A 176 -9.01 14.55 -20.16
N ALA A 177 -7.86 15.05 -20.64
CA ALA A 177 -6.64 15.21 -19.85
C ALA A 177 -6.87 15.91 -18.50
N SER A 178 -7.71 16.96 -18.50
CA SER A 178 -8.08 17.68 -17.28
C SER A 178 -8.96 16.85 -16.34
N GLY A 179 -9.81 15.99 -16.90
CA GLY A 179 -10.65 15.06 -16.17
C GLY A 179 -9.83 13.97 -15.47
N GLU A 180 -8.87 13.36 -16.18
CA GLU A 180 -7.97 12.36 -15.58
C GLU A 180 -7.20 12.93 -14.38
N ARG A 181 -6.65 14.15 -14.52
CA ARG A 181 -5.99 14.85 -13.40
C ARG A 181 -6.92 15.01 -12.19
N LYS A 182 -8.18 15.38 -12.41
CA LYS A 182 -9.19 15.48 -11.34
C LYS A 182 -9.51 14.11 -10.73
N THR A 183 -9.63 13.06 -11.53
CA THR A 183 -9.87 11.69 -11.06
C THR A 183 -8.76 11.24 -10.12
N PHE A 184 -7.49 11.36 -10.52
CA PHE A 184 -6.37 10.96 -9.67
C PHE A 184 -6.21 11.84 -8.43
N PHE A 185 -6.51 13.14 -8.52
CA PHE A 185 -6.56 14.00 -7.34
C PHE A 185 -7.60 13.50 -6.31
N ILE A 186 -8.83 13.22 -6.74
CA ILE A 186 -9.88 12.68 -5.86
C ILE A 186 -9.49 11.32 -5.29
N LEU A 187 -8.96 10.41 -6.12
CA LEU A 187 -8.49 9.10 -5.66
C LEU A 187 -7.39 9.24 -4.60
N SER A 188 -6.46 10.17 -4.77
CA SER A 188 -5.39 10.40 -3.79
C SER A 188 -5.92 10.87 -2.43
N ILE A 189 -6.96 11.71 -2.43
CA ILE A 189 -7.65 12.20 -1.21
C ILE A 189 -8.41 11.06 -0.51
N ILE A 190 -8.87 10.05 -1.25
CA ILE A 190 -9.56 8.88 -0.67
C ILE A 190 -8.54 7.86 -0.16
N TYR A 191 -7.49 7.58 -0.94
CA TYR A 191 -6.53 6.51 -0.67
C TYR A 191 -5.56 6.83 0.45
N ALA A 192 -5.04 8.06 0.52
CA ALA A 192 -4.12 8.47 1.56
C ALA A 192 -4.68 8.27 2.99
N PRO A 193 -5.87 8.79 3.34
CA PRO A 193 -6.45 8.56 4.67
C PRO A 193 -6.88 7.11 4.87
N LEU A 194 -7.32 6.40 3.82
CA LEU A 194 -7.68 4.98 3.91
C LEU A 194 -6.48 4.13 4.38
N ILE A 195 -5.31 4.32 3.76
CA ILE A 195 -4.07 3.61 4.13
C ILE A 195 -3.67 3.94 5.57
N ILE A 196 -3.66 5.22 5.94
CA ILE A 196 -3.29 5.65 7.29
C ILE A 196 -4.25 5.09 8.33
N ALA A 197 -5.56 5.17 8.10
CA ALA A 197 -6.58 4.69 9.02
C ALA A 197 -6.54 3.17 9.19
N ALA A 198 -6.40 2.42 8.09
CA ALA A 198 -6.28 0.96 8.13
C ALA A 198 -5.03 0.51 8.89
N ALA A 199 -3.87 1.12 8.59
CA ALA A 199 -2.63 0.83 9.29
C ALA A 199 -2.72 1.20 10.78
N ALA A 200 -3.28 2.37 11.11
CA ALA A 200 -3.46 2.80 12.50
C ALA A 200 -4.41 1.87 13.28
N TRP A 201 -5.49 1.41 12.66
CA TRP A 201 -6.42 0.47 13.30
C TRP A 201 -5.75 -0.89 13.53
N CYS A 202 -5.05 -1.42 12.54
CA CYS A 202 -4.28 -2.65 12.69
C CYS A 202 -3.26 -2.53 13.84
N VAL A 203 -2.42 -1.49 13.80
CA VAL A 203 -1.35 -1.27 14.77
C VAL A 203 -1.88 -1.01 16.18
N SER A 204 -3.01 -0.32 16.35
CA SER A 204 -3.61 -0.06 17.67
C SER A 204 -4.30 -1.30 18.26
N SER A 205 -4.80 -2.21 17.42
CA SER A 205 -5.55 -3.41 17.86
C SER A 205 -4.66 -4.53 18.39
N PHE A 206 -3.38 -4.54 18.02
CA PHE A 206 -2.44 -5.58 18.39
C PHE A 206 -1.27 -5.02 19.20
N ARG A 207 -0.93 -5.74 20.28
CA ARG A 207 0.38 -5.65 20.93
C ARG A 207 1.05 -6.99 20.69
N GLU A 208 2.27 -6.94 20.16
CA GLU A 208 3.05 -8.15 19.89
C GLU A 208 3.20 -8.97 21.16
N LEU A 209 3.02 -10.29 21.07
CA LEU A 209 3.32 -11.18 22.18
C LEU A 209 4.84 -11.15 22.36
N THR A 210 5.33 -10.57 23.44
CA THR A 210 6.77 -10.62 23.76
C THR A 210 7.18 -12.09 23.85
N PHE A 211 7.98 -12.54 22.89
CA PHE A 211 8.62 -13.85 22.95
C PHE A 211 9.53 -13.86 24.19
N LYS A 212 9.09 -14.48 25.29
CA LYS A 212 10.01 -14.91 26.33
C LYS A 212 10.75 -16.12 25.75
N PRO A 213 12.07 -16.04 25.49
CA PRO A 213 12.81 -17.26 25.18
C PRO A 213 12.59 -18.23 26.34
N ARG A 214 12.19 -19.47 26.03
CA ARG A 214 12.24 -20.54 27.03
C ARG A 214 13.72 -20.69 27.39
N ALA A 215 14.05 -20.37 28.64
CA ALA A 215 15.34 -20.68 29.25
C ALA A 215 15.51 -22.19 29.39
#